data_AF-A0A1D9P0S8-F1
#
_entry.id   AF-A0A1D9P0S8-F1
#
_cell.length_a   1.000
_cell.length_b   1.000
_cell.length_c   1.000
_cell.angle_alpha   90.00
_cell.angle_beta   90.00
_cell.angle_gamma   90.00
#
_symmetry.space_group_name_H-M   'P 1'
#
loop_
_entity.id
_entity.type
_entity.pdbx_description
1 polymer ?
#
loop_
_entity_poly.entity_id
_entity_poly.type
_entity_poly.pdbx_seq_one_letter_code
_entity_poly.pdbx_strand_id
1 'polypeptide(L)'
;MLKWLMERIKNIILCPVNWFWEQYNKYKKNENYLKIIGLFSISVGSLLSIVVALAYLLSIPVTYLISHPEWIFVGFLIYLLYSYGKSQSIANQEHNKQQQVIIEEADQLALEDNASRGYEPICTFMFQVLREVAEEANLKLPALIGDIEMPVNKYDVINGITYYYFVCYKKTIELLDDNEIEIMERQITSAISRKLKSQANSSMILESYKDENGTFYNGVCLDSVEDMGTYIKLTVVPMTPQYALLLRNQKQRALMRSDAKSDFSTSWDDQL
;
A
#
# COMPACT_ATOMS: atom_id res chain seq x y z
N MET A 1 -31.38 -16.10 4.33
CA MET A 1 -32.25 -16.67 5.39
C MET A 1 -33.45 -15.77 5.72
N LEU A 2 -33.25 -14.48 6.02
CA LEU A 2 -34.35 -13.55 6.34
C LEU A 2 -35.44 -13.41 5.24
N LYS A 3 -35.03 -13.36 3.97
CA LYS A 3 -35.94 -13.24 2.81
C LYS A 3 -36.88 -14.45 2.67
N TRP A 4 -36.35 -15.66 2.85
CA TRP A 4 -37.11 -16.91 2.81
C TRP A 4 -38.16 -16.98 3.94
N LEU A 5 -37.79 -16.50 5.13
CA LEU A 5 -38.69 -16.47 6.29
C LEU A 5 -39.83 -15.45 6.10
N MET A 6 -39.55 -14.27 5.53
CA MET A 6 -40.58 -13.29 5.20
C MET A 6 -41.57 -13.78 4.13
N GLU A 7 -41.09 -14.50 3.11
CA GLU A 7 -41.96 -15.11 2.09
C GLU A 7 -42.88 -16.19 2.71
N ARG A 8 -42.35 -17.00 3.63
CA ARG A 8 -43.14 -17.99 4.38
C ARG A 8 -44.23 -17.35 5.23
N ILE A 9 -43.92 -16.30 5.98
CA ILE A 9 -44.90 -15.57 6.81
C ILE A 9 -45.99 -14.95 5.94
N LYS A 10 -45.61 -14.30 4.84
CA LYS A 10 -46.55 -13.71 3.89
C LYS A 10 -47.53 -14.75 3.34
N ASN A 11 -47.05 -15.93 2.97
CA ASN A 11 -47.90 -17.00 2.45
C ASN A 11 -48.85 -17.58 3.51
N ILE A 12 -48.43 -17.66 4.78
CA ILE A 12 -49.28 -18.12 5.88
C ILE A 12 -50.41 -17.11 6.14
N ILE A 13 -50.12 -15.81 6.14
CA ILE A 13 -51.11 -14.74 6.36
C ILE A 13 -52.12 -14.65 5.21
N LEU A 14 -51.66 -14.85 3.96
CA LEU A 14 -52.53 -14.76 2.78
C LEU A 14 -53.30 -16.06 2.48
N CYS A 15 -52.93 -17.19 3.11
CA CYS A 15 -53.58 -18.48 2.89
C CYS A 15 -55.11 -18.45 3.09
N PRO A 16 -55.67 -17.87 4.18
CA PRO A 16 -57.11 -17.83 4.40
C PRO A 16 -57.86 -16.98 3.38
N VAL A 17 -57.19 -15.94 2.86
CA VAL A 17 -57.73 -15.01 1.86
C VAL A 17 -57.76 -15.67 0.49
N ASN A 18 -56.66 -16.31 0.08
CA ASN A 18 -56.59 -17.01 -1.20
C ASN A 18 -57.55 -18.20 -1.25
N TRP A 19 -57.61 -18.98 -0.16
CA TRP A 19 -58.56 -20.09 -0.03
C TRP A 19 -60.02 -19.62 -0.10
N PHE A 20 -60.35 -18.49 0.54
CA PHE A 20 -61.69 -17.90 0.45
C PHE A 20 -62.06 -17.56 -1.00
N TRP A 21 -61.17 -16.92 -1.75
CA TRP A 21 -61.44 -16.54 -3.14
C TRP A 21 -61.59 -17.75 -4.07
N GLU A 22 -60.79 -18.80 -3.88
CA GLU A 22 -60.93 -20.06 -4.63
C GLU A 22 -62.30 -20.71 -4.40
N GLN A 23 -62.75 -20.79 -3.15
CA GLN A 23 -64.06 -21.37 -2.82
C GLN A 23 -65.21 -20.45 -3.26
N TYR A 24 -65.08 -19.13 -3.07
CA TYR A 24 -66.07 -18.14 -3.48
C TYR A 24 -66.41 -18.26 -4.96
N ASN A 25 -65.40 -18.36 -5.84
CA ASN A 25 -65.60 -18.50 -7.27
C ASN A 25 -66.34 -19.79 -7.64
N LYS A 26 -66.12 -20.89 -6.89
CA LYS A 26 -66.80 -22.17 -7.08
C LYS A 26 -68.27 -22.13 -6.66
N TYR A 27 -68.59 -21.48 -5.55
CA TYR A 27 -69.97 -21.40 -5.03
C TYR A 27 -70.82 -20.31 -5.67
N LYS A 28 -70.19 -19.22 -6.17
CA LYS A 28 -70.86 -18.18 -6.94
C LYS A 28 -71.50 -18.72 -8.23
N LYS A 29 -70.84 -19.68 -8.89
CA LYS A 29 -71.36 -20.36 -10.10
C LYS A 29 -72.63 -21.18 -9.85
N ASN A 30 -72.87 -21.59 -8.60
CA ASN A 30 -74.01 -22.42 -8.18
C ASN A 30 -75.11 -21.61 -7.45
N GLU A 31 -75.04 -20.28 -7.46
CA GLU A 31 -75.98 -19.34 -6.83
C GLU A 31 -76.34 -19.62 -5.35
N ASN A 32 -75.48 -20.33 -4.61
CA ASN A 32 -75.76 -20.71 -3.23
C ASN A 32 -75.17 -19.71 -2.24
N TYR A 33 -75.88 -18.59 -2.05
CA TYR A 33 -75.45 -17.47 -1.21
C TYR A 33 -75.23 -17.81 0.27
N LEU A 34 -75.97 -18.79 0.82
CA LEU A 34 -75.84 -19.18 2.23
C LEU A 34 -74.46 -19.82 2.50
N LYS A 35 -73.95 -20.62 1.57
CA LYS A 35 -72.59 -21.20 1.67
C LYS A 35 -71.50 -20.14 1.57
N ILE A 36 -71.72 -19.09 0.77
CA ILE A 36 -70.78 -17.98 0.63
C ILE A 36 -70.63 -17.20 1.94
N ILE A 37 -71.75 -16.91 2.62
CA ILE A 37 -71.75 -16.22 3.92
C ILE A 37 -71.03 -17.09 4.98
N GLY A 38 -71.31 -18.40 5.01
CA GLY A 38 -70.61 -19.33 5.91
C GLY A 38 -69.10 -19.36 5.70
N LEU A 39 -68.64 -19.39 4.44
CA LEU A 39 -67.22 -19.35 4.10
C LEU A 39 -66.55 -18.03 4.50
N PHE A 40 -67.27 -16.92 4.37
CA PHE A 40 -66.76 -15.61 4.78
C PHE A 40 -66.53 -15.56 6.29
N SER A 41 -67.49 -16.02 7.09
CA SER A 41 -67.35 -16.07 8.55
C SER A 41 -66.17 -16.94 9.00
N ILE A 42 -65.95 -18.08 8.33
CA ILE A 42 -64.81 -18.97 8.62
C ILE A 42 -63.48 -18.29 8.26
N SER A 43 -63.38 -17.64 7.10
CA SER A 43 -62.17 -16.95 6.67
C SER A 43 -61.81 -15.80 7.63
N VAL A 44 -62.78 -14.93 7.96
CA VAL A 44 -62.59 -13.82 8.90
C VAL A 44 -62.21 -14.33 10.30
N GLY A 45 -62.88 -15.37 10.79
CA GLY A 45 -62.58 -15.98 12.09
C GLY A 45 -61.16 -16.57 12.16
N SER A 46 -60.71 -17.24 11.09
CA SER A 46 -59.36 -17.78 11.01
C SER A 46 -58.28 -16.69 10.98
N LEU A 47 -58.52 -15.59 10.27
CA LEU A 47 -57.59 -14.46 10.21
C LEU A 47 -57.48 -13.76 11.57
N LEU A 48 -58.60 -13.52 12.24
CA LEU A 48 -58.62 -12.97 13.61
C LEU A 48 -57.85 -13.87 14.59
N SER A 49 -58.01 -15.18 14.49
CA SER A 49 -57.32 -16.14 15.36
C SER A 49 -55.79 -16.08 15.16
N ILE A 50 -55.32 -15.91 13.93
CA ILE A 50 -53.88 -15.75 13.62
C ILE A 50 -53.36 -14.44 14.23
N VAL A 51 -54.09 -13.33 14.10
CA VAL A 51 -53.68 -12.02 14.65
C VAL A 51 -53.58 -12.08 16.18
N VAL A 52 -54.57 -12.67 16.85
CA VAL A 52 -54.57 -12.82 18.31
C VAL A 52 -53.42 -13.71 18.78
N ALA A 53 -53.17 -14.84 18.09
CA ALA A 53 -52.06 -15.72 18.42
C ALA A 53 -50.69 -15.03 18.27
N LEU A 54 -50.52 -14.20 17.24
CA LEU A 54 -49.27 -13.48 16.99
C LEU A 54 -49.05 -12.35 18.01
N ALA A 55 -50.11 -11.63 18.39
CA ALA A 55 -50.06 -10.66 19.47
C ALA A 55 -49.69 -11.30 20.80
N TYR A 56 -50.27 -12.47 21.12
CA TYR A 56 -49.91 -13.24 22.32
C TYR A 56 -48.45 -13.67 22.29
N LEU A 57 -47.97 -14.21 21.16
CA LEU A 57 -46.58 -14.64 21.01
C LEU A 57 -45.59 -13.49 21.24
N LEU A 58 -45.88 -12.30 20.70
CA LEU A 58 -45.04 -11.11 20.89
C LEU A 58 -45.12 -10.55 22.31
N SER A 59 -46.22 -10.80 23.04
CA SER A 59 -46.34 -10.37 24.43
C SER A 59 -45.46 -11.17 25.39
N ILE A 60 -45.18 -12.45 25.10
CA ILE A 60 -44.36 -13.34 25.95
C ILE A 60 -42.95 -12.78 26.23
N PRO A 61 -42.13 -12.37 25.23
CA PRO A 61 -40.81 -11.83 25.51
C PRO A 61 -40.88 -10.51 26.27
N VAL A 62 -41.92 -9.69 26.04
CA VAL A 62 -42.10 -8.41 26.73
C VAL A 62 -42.44 -8.64 28.20
N THR A 63 -43.40 -9.52 28.51
CA THR A 63 -43.74 -9.85 29.90
C THR A 63 -42.60 -10.57 30.61
N TYR A 64 -41.86 -11.43 29.91
CA TYR A 64 -40.65 -12.05 30.44
C TYR A 64 -39.58 -11.00 30.80
N LEU A 65 -39.33 -10.02 29.91
CA LEU A 65 -38.34 -8.97 30.12
C LEU A 65 -38.74 -7.98 31.24
N ILE A 66 -40.04 -7.72 31.39
CA ILE A 66 -40.58 -6.92 32.52
C ILE A 66 -40.46 -7.69 33.84
N SER A 67 -40.69 -9.01 33.82
CA SER A 67 -40.64 -9.85 35.02
C SER A 67 -39.21 -10.08 35.52
N HIS A 68 -38.23 -9.96 34.63
CA HIS A 68 -36.81 -10.16 34.92
C HIS A 68 -35.97 -8.93 34.54
N PRO A 69 -36.11 -7.80 35.27
CA PRO A 69 -35.37 -6.57 34.99
C PRO A 69 -33.85 -6.74 35.10
N GLU A 70 -33.37 -7.76 35.82
CA GLU A 70 -31.95 -8.09 35.96
C GLU A 70 -31.23 -8.26 34.62
N TRP A 71 -31.89 -8.84 33.61
CA TRP A 71 -31.29 -9.01 32.28
C TRP A 71 -31.07 -7.69 31.54
N ILE A 72 -31.92 -6.70 31.81
CA ILE A 72 -31.77 -5.35 31.25
C ILE A 72 -30.52 -4.69 31.84
N PHE A 73 -30.32 -4.82 33.15
CA PHE A 73 -29.13 -4.31 33.82
C PHE A 73 -27.85 -4.99 33.34
N VAL A 74 -27.87 -6.31 33.14
CA VAL A 74 -26.73 -7.06 32.57
C VAL A 74 -26.39 -6.56 31.16
N GLY A 75 -27.41 -6.38 30.30
CA GLY A 75 -27.21 -5.84 28.95
C GLY A 75 -26.63 -4.42 28.97
N PHE A 76 -27.14 -3.57 29.86
CA PHE A 76 -26.65 -2.21 30.04
C PHE A 76 -25.20 -2.17 30.56
N LEU A 77 -24.84 -3.05 31.51
CA LEU A 77 -23.48 -3.16 32.03
C LEU A 77 -22.49 -3.62 30.96
N ILE A 78 -22.87 -4.61 30.14
CA ILE A 78 -22.07 -5.07 29.00
C ILE A 78 -21.85 -3.93 28.01
N TYR A 79 -22.92 -3.17 27.70
CA TYR A 79 -22.82 -2.00 26.83
C TYR A 79 -21.86 -0.93 27.37
N LEU A 80 -21.95 -0.63 28.67
CA LEU A 80 -21.05 0.32 29.33
C LEU A 80 -19.59 -0.13 29.28
N LEU A 81 -19.30 -1.40 29.63
CA LEU A 81 -17.95 -1.96 29.56
C LEU A 81 -17.38 -1.92 28.14
N TYR A 82 -18.20 -2.25 27.15
CA TYR A 82 -17.82 -2.16 25.74
C TYR A 82 -17.50 -0.71 25.32
N SER A 83 -18.35 0.25 25.70
CA SER A 83 -18.15 1.66 25.37
C SER A 83 -16.89 2.23 26.03
N TYR A 84 -16.61 1.85 27.28
CA TYR A 84 -15.43 2.26 28.03
C TYR A 84 -14.15 1.70 27.41
N GLY A 85 -14.12 0.40 27.11
CA GLY A 85 -12.97 -0.24 26.44
C GLY A 85 -12.69 0.37 25.06
N LYS A 86 -13.74 0.68 24.29
CA LYS A 86 -13.60 1.36 23.00
C LYS A 86 -13.03 2.78 23.16
N SER A 87 -13.52 3.56 24.13
CA SER A 87 -13.03 4.93 24.40
C SER A 87 -11.55 4.96 24.78
N GLN A 88 -11.08 4.01 25.60
CA GLN A 88 -9.68 3.94 26.01
C GLN A 88 -8.76 3.51 24.86
N SER A 89 -9.24 2.61 23.98
CA SER A 89 -8.47 2.18 22.81
C SER A 89 -8.26 3.31 21.79
N ILE A 90 -9.26 4.19 21.61
CA ILE A 90 -9.18 5.33 20.69
C ILE A 90 -8.22 6.39 21.24
N ALA A 91 -8.32 6.75 22.52
CA ALA A 91 -7.43 7.72 23.15
C ALA A 91 -5.95 7.27 23.11
N ASN A 92 -5.68 5.98 23.36
CA ASN A 92 -4.33 5.44 23.29
C ASN A 92 -3.79 5.37 21.84
N GLN A 93 -4.67 5.12 20.86
CA GLN A 93 -4.29 5.14 19.44
C GLN A 93 -3.97 6.56 18.94
N GLU A 94 -4.72 7.57 19.38
CA GLU A 94 -4.47 8.96 19.00
C GLU A 94 -3.16 9.49 19.59
N HIS A 95 -2.87 9.20 20.87
CA HIS A 95 -1.62 9.58 21.51
C HIS A 95 -0.40 8.91 20.86
N ASN A 96 -0.48 7.61 20.54
CA ASN A 96 0.60 6.89 19.85
C ASN A 96 0.83 7.41 18.43
N LYS A 97 -0.24 7.74 17.69
CA LYS A 97 -0.11 8.35 16.36
C LYS A 97 0.55 9.72 16.41
N GLN A 98 0.18 10.56 17.37
CA GLN A 98 0.79 11.88 17.53
C GLN A 98 2.28 11.79 17.90
N GLN A 99 2.65 10.87 18.81
CA GLN A 99 4.06 10.64 19.13
C GLN A 99 4.86 10.08 17.94
N GLN A 100 4.27 9.18 17.14
CA GLN A 100 4.92 8.67 15.93
C GLN A 100 5.17 9.78 14.89
N VAL A 101 4.20 10.66 14.65
CA VAL A 101 4.35 11.79 13.71
C VAL A 101 5.46 12.74 14.15
N ILE A 102 5.55 13.08 15.43
CA ILE A 102 6.58 14.00 15.95
C ILE A 102 7.99 13.40 15.82
N ILE A 103 8.13 12.09 16.07
CA ILE A 103 9.42 11.39 15.92
C ILE A 103 9.82 11.32 14.43
N GLU A 104 8.87 11.00 13.55
CA GLU A 104 9.11 10.89 12.12
C GLU A 104 9.47 12.25 11.49
N GLU A 105 8.84 13.35 11.91
CA GLU A 105 9.20 14.71 11.48
C GLU A 105 10.59 15.14 11.98
N ALA A 106 10.95 14.80 13.22
CA ALA A 106 12.28 15.10 13.77
C ALA A 106 13.39 14.31 13.06
N ASP A 107 13.14 13.04 12.76
CA ASP A 107 14.07 12.19 12.02
C ASP A 107 14.24 12.67 10.57
N GLN A 108 13.14 13.11 9.91
CA GLN A 108 13.20 13.70 8.57
C GLN A 108 14.01 15.00 8.54
N LEU A 109 13.80 15.91 9.51
CA LEU A 109 14.60 17.14 9.62
C LEU A 109 16.09 16.85 9.84
N ALA A 110 16.42 15.85 10.67
CA ALA A 110 17.80 15.43 10.88
C ALA A 110 18.41 14.82 9.60
N LEU A 111 17.63 14.04 8.84
CA LEU A 111 18.04 13.49 7.55
C LEU A 111 18.29 14.59 6.50
N GLU A 112 17.43 15.60 6.43
CA GLU A 112 17.61 16.74 5.53
C GLU A 112 18.83 17.58 5.86
N ASP A 113 19.09 17.84 7.15
CA ASP A 113 20.29 18.55 7.62
C ASP A 113 21.57 17.75 7.32
N ASN A 114 21.54 16.43 7.51
CA ASN A 114 22.64 15.55 7.12
C ASN A 114 22.85 15.52 5.60
N ALA A 115 21.78 15.52 4.81
CA ALA A 115 21.85 15.58 3.35
C ALA A 115 22.47 16.90 2.86
N SER A 116 22.06 18.01 3.45
CA SER A 116 22.62 19.34 3.17
C SER A 116 24.13 19.39 3.42
N ARG A 117 24.58 18.91 4.60
CA ARG A 117 26.01 18.87 4.96
C ARG A 117 26.81 17.88 4.14
N GLY A 118 26.19 16.78 3.70
CA GLY A 118 26.83 15.75 2.89
C GLY A 118 27.04 16.14 1.42
N TYR A 119 26.31 17.16 0.92
CA TYR A 119 26.38 17.56 -0.49
C TYR A 119 27.77 18.01 -0.92
N GLU A 120 28.39 18.95 -0.22
CA GLU A 120 29.69 19.53 -0.61
C GLU A 120 30.83 18.49 -0.63
N PRO A 121 30.97 17.61 0.38
CA PRO A 121 31.89 16.48 0.34
C PRO A 121 31.68 15.59 -0.91
N ILE A 122 30.43 15.19 -1.18
CA ILE A 122 30.12 14.28 -2.29
C ILE A 122 30.30 14.98 -3.65
N CYS A 123 29.96 16.26 -3.74
CA CYS A 123 30.21 17.08 -4.93
C CYS A 123 31.70 17.16 -5.24
N THR A 124 32.54 17.40 -4.22
CA THR A 124 34.00 17.42 -4.37
C THR A 124 34.53 16.07 -4.84
N PHE A 125 34.03 14.97 -4.27
CA PHE A 125 34.37 13.62 -4.69
C PHE A 125 33.97 13.37 -6.15
N MET A 126 32.72 13.67 -6.52
CA MET A 126 32.20 13.47 -7.86
C MET A 126 32.90 14.34 -8.89
N PHE A 127 33.29 15.57 -8.55
CA PHE A 127 34.10 16.41 -9.42
C PHE A 127 35.43 15.74 -9.79
N GLN A 128 36.10 15.13 -8.81
CA GLN A 128 37.36 14.41 -9.06
C GLN A 128 37.15 13.16 -9.93
N VAL A 129 36.06 12.41 -9.69
CA VAL A 129 35.70 11.23 -10.49
C VAL A 129 35.39 11.63 -11.93
N LEU A 130 34.54 12.64 -12.12
CA LEU A 130 34.13 13.10 -13.44
C LEU A 130 35.30 13.66 -14.24
N ARG A 131 36.21 14.40 -13.58
CA ARG A 131 37.41 14.89 -14.23
C ARG A 131 38.34 13.77 -14.73
N GLU A 132 38.34 12.62 -14.06
CA GLU A 132 39.14 11.45 -14.43
C GLU A 132 38.53 10.68 -15.62
N VAL A 133 37.19 10.58 -15.66
CA VAL A 133 36.48 9.76 -16.67
C VAL A 133 35.91 10.57 -17.84
N ALA A 134 35.94 11.91 -17.79
CA ALA A 134 35.27 12.77 -18.77
C ALA A 134 35.68 12.47 -20.22
N GLU A 135 36.96 12.17 -20.48
CA GLU A 135 37.40 11.85 -21.84
C GLU A 135 36.87 10.50 -22.32
N GLU A 136 36.94 9.48 -21.46
CA GLU A 136 36.50 8.10 -21.75
C GLU A 136 34.98 7.99 -21.91
N ALA A 137 34.23 8.80 -21.15
CA ALA A 137 32.78 8.87 -21.15
C ALA A 137 32.20 9.90 -22.13
N ASN A 138 33.02 10.49 -23.00
CA ASN A 138 32.59 11.52 -23.97
C ASN A 138 31.89 12.75 -23.33
N LEU A 139 32.29 13.10 -22.09
CA LEU A 139 31.79 14.23 -21.32
C LEU A 139 32.72 15.43 -21.44
N LYS A 140 32.14 16.63 -21.33
CA LYS A 140 32.91 17.87 -21.23
C LYS A 140 33.66 17.85 -19.90
N LEU A 141 34.97 18.03 -19.96
CA LEU A 141 35.82 18.09 -18.78
C LEU A 141 35.36 19.23 -17.86
N PRO A 142 34.94 18.96 -16.61
CA PRO A 142 34.56 20.02 -15.68
C PRO A 142 35.83 20.77 -15.24
N ALA A 143 35.78 22.11 -15.29
CA ALA A 143 36.90 22.97 -14.89
C ALA A 143 36.78 23.38 -13.42
N LEU A 144 35.55 23.59 -12.96
CA LEU A 144 35.19 24.03 -11.62
C LEU A 144 34.19 23.05 -10.99
N ILE A 145 34.15 23.00 -9.65
CA ILE A 145 33.18 22.18 -8.92
C ILE A 145 31.74 22.62 -9.27
N GLY A 146 31.51 23.93 -9.39
CA GLY A 146 30.22 24.48 -9.79
C GLY A 146 29.74 24.06 -11.19
N ASP A 147 30.62 23.54 -12.05
CA ASP A 147 30.23 23.06 -13.38
C ASP A 147 29.41 21.76 -13.32
N ILE A 148 29.53 21.01 -12.21
CA ILE A 148 28.83 19.75 -12.01
C ILE A 148 27.65 19.86 -11.02
N GLU A 149 27.47 21.02 -10.40
CA GLU A 149 26.39 21.25 -9.46
C GLU A 149 25.05 21.36 -10.18
N MET A 150 24.05 20.65 -9.68
CA MET A 150 22.69 20.81 -10.15
C MET A 150 22.16 22.20 -9.69
N PRO A 151 21.64 23.04 -10.61
CA PRO A 151 21.20 24.39 -10.27
C PRO A 151 19.92 24.41 -9.40
N VAL A 152 19.07 23.38 -9.52
CA VAL A 152 17.80 23.25 -8.78
C VAL A 152 17.67 21.82 -8.28
N ASN A 153 17.24 21.64 -7.02
CA ASN A 153 17.11 20.33 -6.35
C ASN A 153 18.43 19.55 -6.35
N LYS A 154 19.37 19.97 -5.50
CA LYS A 154 20.70 19.35 -5.36
C LYS A 154 20.63 17.94 -4.80
N TYR A 155 19.60 17.65 -4.01
CA TYR A 155 19.34 16.36 -3.43
C TYR A 155 17.87 16.18 -3.10
N ASP A 156 17.44 14.92 -3.01
CA ASP A 156 16.15 14.52 -2.48
C ASP A 156 16.34 13.45 -1.39
N VAL A 157 15.54 13.48 -0.33
CA VAL A 157 15.51 12.45 0.71
C VAL A 157 14.23 11.64 0.55
N ILE A 158 14.36 10.38 0.15
CA ILE A 158 13.22 9.48 -0.11
C ILE A 158 13.42 8.22 0.73
N ASN A 159 12.45 7.90 1.60
CA ASN A 159 12.47 6.72 2.47
C ASN A 159 13.77 6.58 3.31
N GLY A 160 14.32 7.70 3.78
CA GLY A 160 15.58 7.72 4.54
C GLY A 160 16.84 7.51 3.70
N ILE A 161 16.73 7.56 2.37
CA ILE A 161 17.86 7.49 1.43
C ILE A 161 18.03 8.88 0.81
N THR A 162 19.27 9.37 0.80
CA THR A 162 19.62 10.65 0.20
C THR A 162 20.11 10.45 -1.23
N TYR A 163 19.44 11.05 -2.20
CA TYR A 163 19.82 11.05 -3.60
C TYR A 163 20.45 12.39 -3.93
N TYR A 164 21.72 12.39 -4.34
CA TYR A 164 22.42 13.58 -4.78
C TYR A 164 22.41 13.68 -6.30
N TYR A 165 22.10 14.87 -6.82
CA TYR A 165 22.03 15.11 -8.24
C TYR A 165 23.20 15.97 -8.70
N PHE A 166 23.86 15.49 -9.76
CA PHE A 166 24.94 16.19 -10.43
C PHE A 166 24.66 16.28 -11.93
N VAL A 167 25.19 17.33 -12.57
CA VAL A 167 25.10 17.52 -14.01
C VAL A 167 26.46 17.37 -14.65
N CYS A 168 26.51 16.84 -15.86
CA CYS A 168 27.72 16.89 -16.65
C CYS A 168 27.36 17.14 -18.11
N TYR A 169 27.98 18.13 -18.74
CA TYR A 169 27.72 18.44 -20.14
C TYR A 169 28.35 17.39 -21.04
N LYS A 170 27.65 17.01 -22.11
CA LYS A 170 28.20 16.09 -23.12
C LYS A 170 29.13 16.85 -24.06
N LYS A 171 30.09 16.17 -24.69
CA LYS A 171 30.87 16.75 -25.81
C LYS A 171 30.01 16.90 -27.07
N THR A 172 29.03 16.01 -27.25
CA THR A 172 28.09 15.98 -28.38
C THR A 172 26.66 16.22 -27.89
N ILE A 173 25.84 16.92 -28.66
CA ILE A 173 24.45 17.29 -28.29
C ILE A 173 23.45 16.16 -28.58
N GLU A 174 23.89 15.11 -29.28
CA GLU A 174 23.04 13.98 -29.68
C GLU A 174 22.57 13.17 -28.48
N LEU A 175 21.33 12.67 -28.55
CA LEU A 175 20.78 11.76 -27.56
C LEU A 175 21.54 10.44 -27.60
N LEU A 176 21.94 9.96 -26.44
CA LEU A 176 22.64 8.70 -26.28
C LEU A 176 21.66 7.52 -26.40
N ASP A 177 22.12 6.42 -26.98
CA ASP A 177 21.36 5.17 -26.95
C ASP A 177 21.48 4.47 -25.58
N ASP A 178 20.61 3.48 -25.32
CA ASP A 178 20.62 2.76 -24.04
C ASP A 178 21.96 2.03 -23.78
N ASN A 179 22.67 1.62 -24.84
CA ASN A 179 23.97 0.93 -24.70
C ASN A 179 25.08 1.91 -24.31
N GLU A 180 25.08 3.11 -24.87
CA GLU A 180 26.02 4.19 -24.58
C GLU A 180 25.83 4.67 -23.14
N ILE A 181 24.57 4.78 -22.67
CA ILE A 181 24.27 5.07 -21.28
C ILE A 181 24.82 3.97 -20.37
N GLU A 182 24.61 2.69 -20.70
CA GLU A 182 25.13 1.57 -19.89
C GLU A 182 26.67 1.55 -19.85
N ILE A 183 27.33 1.82 -20.98
CA ILE A 183 28.80 1.93 -21.05
C ILE A 183 29.28 3.06 -20.14
N MET A 184 28.62 4.22 -20.22
CA MET A 184 28.94 5.39 -19.40
C MET A 184 28.74 5.10 -17.90
N GLU A 185 27.63 4.47 -17.53
CA GLU A 185 27.37 4.02 -16.16
C GLU A 185 28.49 3.12 -15.64
N ARG A 186 28.93 2.16 -16.44
CA ARG A 186 30.03 1.25 -16.07
C ARG A 186 31.36 2.00 -15.92
N GLN A 187 31.68 2.93 -16.81
CA GLN A 187 32.89 3.74 -16.75
C GLN A 187 32.92 4.60 -15.48
N ILE A 188 31.83 5.33 -15.20
CA ILE A 188 31.71 6.17 -14.01
C ILE A 188 31.75 5.30 -12.74
N THR A 189 31.02 4.19 -12.70
CA THR A 189 31.01 3.27 -11.55
C THR A 189 32.39 2.68 -11.26
N SER A 190 33.14 2.33 -12.32
CA SER A 190 34.52 1.86 -12.21
C SER A 190 35.45 2.95 -11.65
N ALA A 191 35.31 4.19 -12.13
CA ALA A 191 36.06 5.34 -11.65
C ALA A 191 35.75 5.64 -10.17
N ILE A 192 34.48 5.64 -9.76
CA ILE A 192 34.07 5.76 -8.34
C ILE A 192 34.76 4.68 -7.50
N SER A 193 34.67 3.42 -7.93
CA SER A 193 35.25 2.29 -7.20
C SER A 193 36.76 2.40 -7.04
N ARG A 194 37.47 2.83 -8.10
CA ARG A 194 38.91 3.07 -8.09
C ARG A 194 39.27 4.25 -7.18
N LYS A 195 38.47 5.33 -7.21
CA LYS A 195 38.70 6.51 -6.38
C LYS A 195 38.52 6.21 -4.91
N LEU A 196 37.46 5.50 -4.54
CA LEU A 196 37.21 5.06 -3.15
C LEU A 196 38.35 4.17 -2.63
N LYS A 197 38.87 3.25 -3.46
CA LYS A 197 40.03 2.42 -3.09
C LYS A 197 41.32 3.22 -2.90
N SER A 198 41.53 4.27 -3.70
CA SER A 198 42.74 5.11 -3.59
C SER A 198 42.66 6.14 -2.45
N GLN A 199 41.45 6.56 -2.06
CA GLN A 199 41.20 7.51 -0.97
C GLN A 199 40.94 6.88 0.40
N ALA A 200 40.98 5.54 0.52
CA ALA A 200 40.75 4.80 1.77
C ALA A 200 41.68 5.18 2.95
N ASN A 201 42.66 6.08 2.75
CA ASN A 201 43.55 6.61 3.77
C ASN A 201 43.32 8.10 4.12
N SER A 202 42.26 8.74 3.59
CA SER A 202 42.05 10.19 3.65
C SER A 202 40.66 10.54 4.18
N SER A 203 40.45 10.37 5.49
CA SER A 203 39.50 11.11 6.36
C SER A 203 38.05 11.38 5.90
N MET A 204 37.55 10.73 4.85
CA MET A 204 36.24 11.03 4.27
C MET A 204 35.28 9.88 4.50
N ILE A 205 34.03 10.23 4.83
CA ILE A 205 32.88 9.45 5.33
C ILE A 205 32.35 8.42 4.30
N LEU A 206 33.20 7.92 3.41
CA LEU A 206 32.84 7.07 2.27
C LEU A 206 33.47 5.68 2.40
N GLU A 207 33.57 5.18 3.62
CA GLU A 207 34.05 3.82 3.88
C GLU A 207 33.11 2.78 3.25
N SER A 208 33.68 1.64 2.84
CA SER A 208 32.88 0.53 2.33
C SER A 208 31.92 0.02 3.41
N TYR A 209 30.63 -0.04 3.10
CA TYR A 209 29.62 -0.56 4.01
C TYR A 209 29.56 -2.09 3.89
N LYS A 210 29.61 -2.79 5.03
CA LYS A 210 29.36 -4.23 5.10
C LYS A 210 27.95 -4.44 5.63
N ASP A 211 27.08 -4.97 4.76
CA ASP A 211 25.73 -5.37 5.13
C ASP A 211 25.74 -6.56 6.10
N GLU A 212 24.64 -6.80 6.80
CA GLU A 212 24.46 -7.90 7.77
C GLU A 212 24.72 -9.28 7.14
N ASN A 213 24.51 -9.41 5.83
CA ASN A 213 24.78 -10.62 5.06
C ASN A 213 26.26 -10.78 4.63
N GLY A 214 27.14 -9.87 5.06
CA GLY A 214 28.55 -9.88 4.72
C GLY A 214 28.89 -9.39 3.32
N THR A 215 27.93 -8.79 2.60
CA THR A 215 28.19 -8.17 1.29
C THR A 215 28.80 -6.79 1.48
N PHE A 216 29.89 -6.52 0.76
CA PHE A 216 30.55 -5.23 0.77
C PHE A 216 30.00 -4.35 -0.34
N TYR A 217 29.63 -3.13 0.03
CA TYR A 217 29.19 -2.09 -0.87
C TYR A 217 30.16 -0.91 -0.80
N ASN A 218 30.33 -0.20 -1.91
CA ASN A 218 31.08 1.05 -1.95
C ASN A 218 30.37 2.10 -1.08
N GLY A 219 31.12 2.99 -0.42
CA GLY A 219 30.52 4.07 0.40
C GLY A 219 29.68 5.07 -0.41
N VAL A 220 29.91 5.14 -1.73
CA VAL A 220 29.10 5.91 -2.67
C VAL A 220 28.81 5.06 -3.90
N CYS A 221 27.58 5.11 -4.38
CA CYS A 221 27.12 4.41 -5.57
C CYS A 221 26.50 5.38 -6.58
N LEU A 222 26.67 5.07 -7.86
CA LEU A 222 25.90 5.66 -8.94
C LEU A 222 24.58 4.87 -9.05
N ASP A 223 23.45 5.54 -8.91
CA ASP A 223 22.12 4.94 -8.96
C ASP A 223 21.54 4.98 -10.38
N SER A 224 21.68 6.12 -11.07
CA SER A 224 21.22 6.27 -12.46
C SER A 224 21.99 7.34 -13.23
N VAL A 225 22.03 7.15 -14.55
CA VAL A 225 22.45 8.16 -15.52
C VAL A 225 21.27 8.46 -16.45
N GLU A 226 20.82 9.71 -16.46
CA GLU A 226 19.70 10.16 -17.29
C GLU A 226 20.21 11.16 -18.34
N ASP A 227 19.96 10.90 -19.63
CA ASP A 227 20.27 11.84 -20.70
C ASP A 227 19.19 12.93 -20.81
N MET A 228 19.59 14.19 -20.61
CA MET A 228 18.72 15.38 -20.70
C MET A 228 19.00 16.17 -21.99
N GLY A 229 19.60 15.54 -23.00
CA GLY A 229 19.89 16.11 -24.31
C GLY A 229 21.22 16.85 -24.36
N THR A 230 21.38 17.96 -23.65
CA THR A 230 22.66 18.72 -23.66
C THR A 230 23.61 18.31 -22.54
N TYR A 231 23.07 17.74 -21.48
CA TYR A 231 23.81 17.27 -20.31
C TYR A 231 23.24 15.94 -19.85
N ILE A 232 24.04 15.19 -19.11
CA ILE A 232 23.59 14.03 -18.35
C ILE A 232 23.33 14.45 -16.91
N LYS A 233 22.28 13.87 -16.32
CA LYS A 233 22.01 13.95 -14.90
C LYS A 233 22.49 12.65 -14.26
N LEU A 234 23.34 12.80 -13.26
CA LEU A 234 23.88 11.69 -12.47
C LEU A 234 23.17 11.69 -11.13
N THR A 235 22.60 10.55 -10.77
CA THR A 235 22.04 10.31 -9.45
C THR A 235 23.03 9.49 -8.65
N VAL A 236 23.51 10.05 -7.55
CA VAL A 236 24.55 9.45 -6.71
C VAL A 236 24.02 9.29 -5.30
N VAL A 237 24.20 8.12 -4.72
CA VAL A 237 23.62 7.76 -3.42
C VAL A 237 24.75 7.33 -2.48
N PRO A 238 24.88 7.94 -1.28
CA PRO A 238 25.76 7.44 -0.26
C PRO A 238 25.19 6.14 0.29
N MET A 239 26.05 5.19 0.61
CA MET A 239 25.63 3.87 1.05
C MET A 239 25.06 3.93 2.47
N THR A 240 23.76 3.67 2.58
CA THR A 240 23.02 3.57 3.84
C THR A 240 22.45 2.16 3.98
N PRO A 241 22.12 1.71 5.21
CA PRO A 241 21.45 0.42 5.42
C PRO A 241 20.16 0.29 4.60
N GLN A 242 19.40 1.37 4.48
CA GLN A 242 18.15 1.42 3.70
C GLN A 242 18.42 1.21 2.20
N TYR A 243 19.46 1.84 1.65
CA TYR A 243 19.81 1.68 0.23
C TYR A 243 20.41 0.29 -0.06
N ALA A 244 21.22 -0.27 0.84
CA ALA A 244 21.73 -1.63 0.71
C ALA A 244 20.59 -2.67 0.63
N LEU A 245 19.55 -2.52 1.46
CA LEU A 245 18.33 -3.33 1.39
C LEU A 245 17.61 -3.17 0.04
N LEU A 246 17.52 -1.95 -0.49
CA LEU A 246 16.91 -1.67 -1.78
C LEU A 246 17.66 -2.39 -2.92
N LEU A 247 18.99 -2.27 -2.98
CA LEU A 247 19.82 -2.96 -3.96
C LEU A 247 19.69 -4.49 -3.86
N ARG A 248 19.63 -5.02 -2.63
CA ARG A 248 19.42 -6.45 -2.39
C ARG A 248 18.07 -6.91 -2.97
N ASN A 249 17.00 -6.17 -2.70
CA ASN A 249 15.67 -6.50 -3.19
C ASN A 249 15.61 -6.43 -4.72
N GLN A 250 16.27 -5.47 -5.35
CA GLN A 250 16.38 -5.39 -6.80
C GLN A 250 17.13 -6.60 -7.37
N LYS A 251 18.27 -6.97 -6.77
CA LYS A 251 19.06 -8.13 -7.18
C LYS A 251 18.28 -9.44 -7.05
N GLN A 252 17.56 -9.63 -5.94
CA GLN A 252 16.70 -10.80 -5.74
C GLN A 252 15.57 -10.88 -6.77
N ARG A 253 14.94 -9.74 -7.08
CA ARG A 253 13.91 -9.68 -8.12
C ARG A 253 14.46 -9.98 -9.52
N ALA A 254 15.67 -9.53 -9.82
CA ALA A 254 16.34 -9.83 -11.08
C ALA A 254 16.63 -11.33 -11.24
N LEU A 255 17.12 -11.98 -10.17
CA LEU A 255 17.35 -13.43 -10.12
C LEU A 255 16.06 -14.23 -10.32
N MET A 256 14.98 -13.87 -9.61
CA MET A 256 13.68 -14.54 -9.80
C MET A 256 13.14 -14.39 -11.24
N ARG A 257 13.43 -13.27 -11.91
CA ARG A 257 13.04 -13.04 -13.30
C ARG A 257 13.90 -13.82 -14.30
N SER A 258 15.18 -14.06 -14.01
CA SER A 258 16.03 -14.91 -14.85
C SER A 258 15.62 -16.37 -14.75
N ASP A 259 15.32 -16.84 -13.54
CA ASP A 259 14.94 -18.23 -13.29
C ASP A 259 13.57 -18.56 -13.93
N ALA A 260 12.62 -17.61 -13.88
CA ALA A 260 11.33 -17.74 -14.56
C ALA A 260 11.43 -17.75 -16.10
N LYS A 261 12.48 -17.15 -16.68
CA LYS A 261 12.72 -17.20 -18.13
C LYS A 261 13.37 -18.52 -18.55
N SER A 262 14.27 -19.09 -17.74
CA SER A 262 14.88 -20.39 -18.04
C SER A 262 13.86 -21.53 -18.00
N ASP A 263 12.89 -21.49 -17.08
CA ASP A 263 11.82 -22.49 -16.99
C ASP A 263 10.83 -22.42 -18.17
N PHE A 264 10.71 -21.26 -18.83
CA PHE A 264 9.86 -21.12 -20.01
C PHE A 264 10.55 -21.60 -21.30
N SER A 265 11.89 -21.52 -21.39
CA SER A 265 12.63 -21.98 -22.57
C SER A 265 12.78 -23.50 -22.65
N THR A 266 12.81 -24.23 -21.53
CA THR A 266 12.89 -25.70 -21.53
C THR A 266 11.56 -26.39 -21.82
N SER A 267 10.44 -25.67 -21.81
CA SER A 267 9.10 -26.25 -22.02
C SER A 267 8.70 -26.40 -23.49
N TRP A 268 9.39 -25.77 -24.44
CA TRP A 268 9.02 -25.80 -25.86
C TRP A 268 9.94 -26.67 -26.72
N ASP A 269 11.18 -26.90 -26.28
CA ASP A 269 12.14 -27.73 -27.02
C ASP A 269 11.91 -29.25 -26.83
N ASP A 270 11.10 -29.65 -25.86
CA ASP A 270 10.71 -31.06 -25.63
C ASP A 270 9.44 -31.50 -26.40
N GLN A 271 8.94 -30.68 -27.35
CA GLN A 271 7.73 -31.00 -28.14
C GLN A 271 7.91 -30.98 -29.68
N LEU A 272 9.14 -31.09 -30.19
CA LEU A 272 9.42 -31.33 -31.61
C LEU A 272 10.27 -32.58 -31.81
#